data_AF-A0A1D8GG71-F1
#
_entry.id   AF-A0A1D8GG71-F1
#
_cell.length_a   1.000
_cell.length_b   1.000
_cell.length_c   1.000
_cell.angle_alpha   90.00
_cell.angle_beta   90.00
_cell.angle_gamma   90.00
#
_symmetry.space_group_name_H-M   'P 1'
#
loop_
_entity.id
_entity.type
_entity.pdbx_description
1 polymer ?
#
loop_
_entity_poly.entity_id
_entity_poly.type
_entity_poly.pdbx_seq_one_letter_code
_entity_poly.pdbx_strand_id
1 'polypeptide(L)'
;MDWIGFFTILILLLLIAGWQVVKKRVSFADAMMAHMAVTLSFAFDMIICKQLKMYHYVSCKYGAVNSLLVGLLAFPAISIIFTSFLPKTKMKIGMYIGIWTIALTLLELYIAKPLDIILYDKWRILPWSPVVYIVSFILLLGYRKIILNHVKHGN
;
A
#
# COMPACT_ATOMS: atom_id res chain seq x y z
N MET A 1 -7.62 8.75 -21.33
CA MET A 1 -7.22 7.93 -20.17
C MET A 1 -5.75 8.19 -19.93
N ASP A 2 -5.44 8.95 -18.88
CA ASP A 2 -4.08 9.44 -18.64
C ASP A 2 -3.23 8.39 -17.91
N TRP A 3 -2.76 7.43 -18.69
CA TRP A 3 -1.67 6.53 -18.33
C TRP A 3 -0.47 7.25 -17.74
N ILE A 4 -0.25 8.50 -18.17
CA ILE A 4 0.80 9.38 -17.68
C ILE A 4 0.65 9.56 -16.17
N GLY A 5 -0.54 9.93 -15.67
CA GLY A 5 -0.78 10.13 -14.24
C GLY A 5 -0.49 8.87 -13.40
N PHE A 6 -0.95 7.71 -13.90
CA PHE A 6 -0.67 6.42 -13.28
C PHE A 6 0.83 6.13 -13.15
N PHE A 7 1.56 6.20 -14.27
CA PHE A 7 3.00 5.91 -14.28
C PHE A 7 3.81 6.97 -13.53
N THR A 8 3.41 8.24 -13.56
CA THR A 8 4.08 9.30 -12.79
C THR A 8 4.06 9.01 -11.30
N ILE A 9 2.89 8.66 -10.72
CA ILE A 9 2.78 8.32 -9.30
C ILE A 9 3.58 7.06 -8.98
N LEU A 10 3.48 6.05 -9.85
CA LEU A 10 4.19 4.79 -9.64
C LEU A 10 5.71 5.01 -9.61
N ILE A 11 6.24 5.76 -10.57
CA ILE A 11 7.67 6.11 -10.65
C ILE A 11 8.08 6.93 -9.43
N LEU A 12 7.31 7.95 -9.04
CA LEU A 12 7.60 8.78 -7.86
C LEU A 12 7.72 7.90 -6.60
N LEU A 13 6.77 7.00 -6.41
CA LEU A 13 6.73 6.11 -5.26
C LEU A 13 7.92 5.14 -5.25
N LEU A 14 8.29 4.59 -6.41
CA LEU A 14 9.47 3.75 -6.58
C LEU A 14 10.77 4.50 -6.32
N LEU A 15 10.89 5.77 -6.74
CA LEU A 15 12.05 6.61 -6.46
C LEU A 15 12.20 6.87 -4.96
N ILE A 16 11.10 7.19 -4.26
CA ILE A 16 11.12 7.41 -2.81
C ILE A 16 11.50 6.12 -2.09
N ALA A 17 10.93 4.98 -2.47
CA ALA A 17 11.26 3.69 -1.87
C ALA A 17 12.72 3.29 -2.16
N GLY A 18 13.17 3.41 -3.41
CA GLY A 18 14.56 3.16 -3.80
C GLY A 18 15.55 4.02 -3.04
N TRP A 19 15.23 5.30 -2.84
CA TRP A 19 16.01 6.20 -1.99
C TRP A 19 16.08 5.70 -0.53
N GLN A 20 14.96 5.23 0.05
CA GLN A 20 14.97 4.62 1.38
C GLN A 20 15.82 3.36 1.44
N VAL A 21 15.76 2.50 0.41
CA VAL A 21 16.56 1.27 0.30
C VAL A 21 18.05 1.58 0.23
N VAL A 22 18.47 2.63 -0.48
CA VAL A 22 19.89 3.03 -0.56
C VAL A 22 20.34 3.66 0.75
N LYS A 23 19.52 4.51 1.37
CA LYS A 23 19.87 5.23 2.60
C LYS A 23 19.87 4.33 3.83
N LYS A 24 19.02 3.31 3.87
CA LYS A 24 18.89 2.38 5.00
C LYS A 24 19.39 1.00 4.62
N ARG A 25 20.08 0.32 5.54
CA ARG A 25 20.32 -1.12 5.42
C ARG A 25 18.98 -1.85 5.56
N VAL A 26 18.34 -2.14 4.43
CA VAL A 26 17.12 -2.95 4.37
C VAL A 26 17.38 -4.28 5.05
N SER A 27 16.63 -4.56 6.11
CA SER A 27 16.76 -5.82 6.84
C SER A 27 15.93 -6.92 6.19
N PHE A 28 16.20 -8.18 6.56
CA PHE A 28 15.35 -9.31 6.17
C PHE A 28 13.88 -9.08 6.58
N ALA A 29 13.64 -8.45 7.75
CA ALA A 29 12.29 -8.12 8.20
C ALA A 29 11.60 -7.12 7.25
N ASP A 30 12.33 -6.14 6.69
CA ASP A 30 11.77 -5.18 5.74
C ASP A 30 11.41 -5.85 4.40
N ALA A 31 12.21 -6.81 3.94
CA ALA A 31 11.89 -7.60 2.75
C ALA A 31 10.63 -8.47 2.95
N MET A 32 10.51 -9.12 4.11
CA MET A 32 9.31 -9.90 4.44
C MET A 32 8.06 -9.02 4.56
N MET A 33 8.21 -7.79 5.07
CA MET A 33 7.13 -6.81 5.12
C MET A 33 6.67 -6.39 3.73
N ALA A 34 7.61 -6.13 2.82
CA ALA A 34 7.29 -5.83 1.41
C ALA A 34 6.52 -7.00 0.77
N HIS A 35 6.95 -8.25 1.00
CA HIS A 35 6.24 -9.44 0.53
C HIS A 35 4.81 -9.50 1.09
N MET A 36 4.61 -9.30 2.40
CA MET A 36 3.28 -9.30 3.01
C MET A 36 2.37 -8.21 2.42
N ALA A 37 2.92 -7.03 2.10
CA ALA A 37 2.17 -5.97 1.44
C ALA A 37 1.68 -6.38 0.05
N VAL A 38 2.51 -7.08 -0.73
CA VAL A 38 2.10 -7.68 -2.02
C VAL A 38 0.97 -8.69 -1.81
N THR A 39 1.11 -9.59 -0.85
CA THR A 39 0.09 -10.62 -0.56
C THR A 39 -1.24 -10.00 -0.15
N LEU A 40 -1.21 -9.03 0.78
CA LEU A 40 -2.42 -8.33 1.22
C LEU A 40 -3.06 -7.55 0.07
N SER A 41 -2.27 -6.88 -0.76
CA SER A 41 -2.77 -6.19 -1.95
C SER A 41 -3.55 -7.14 -2.86
N PHE A 42 -2.97 -8.29 -3.20
CA PHE A 42 -3.66 -9.26 -4.07
C PHE A 42 -4.90 -9.86 -3.42
N ALA A 43 -4.85 -10.15 -2.11
CA ALA A 43 -6.02 -10.63 -1.38
C ALA A 43 -7.17 -9.61 -1.43
N PHE A 44 -6.88 -8.34 -1.16
CA PHE A 44 -7.87 -7.27 -1.25
C PHE A 44 -8.34 -7.03 -2.69
N ASP A 45 -7.46 -7.07 -3.69
CA ASP A 45 -7.85 -6.92 -5.10
C ASP A 45 -8.78 -8.07 -5.54
N MET A 46 -8.46 -9.31 -5.19
CA MET A 46 -9.34 -10.45 -5.51
C MET A 46 -10.72 -10.32 -4.87
N ILE A 47 -10.79 -9.91 -3.60
CA ILE A 47 -12.07 -9.79 -2.89
C ILE A 47 -12.83 -8.55 -3.37
N ILE A 48 -12.22 -7.37 -3.32
CA ILE A 48 -12.90 -6.09 -3.48
C ILE A 48 -13.09 -5.76 -4.97
N CYS A 49 -12.05 -5.94 -5.78
CA CYS A 49 -12.06 -5.61 -7.20
C CYS A 49 -12.63 -6.75 -8.06
N LYS A 50 -12.19 -8.01 -7.88
CA LYS A 50 -12.66 -9.12 -8.73
C LYS A 50 -13.99 -9.72 -8.30
N GLN A 51 -14.13 -10.09 -7.03
CA GLN A 51 -15.34 -10.77 -6.53
C GLN A 51 -16.50 -9.79 -6.35
N LEU A 52 -16.27 -8.68 -5.67
CA LEU A 52 -17.32 -7.70 -5.34
C LEU A 52 -17.53 -6.63 -6.43
N LYS A 53 -16.58 -6.51 -7.39
CA LYS A 53 -16.61 -5.51 -8.47
C LYS A 53 -16.84 -4.09 -7.95
N MET A 54 -16.10 -3.72 -6.90
CA MET A 54 -16.26 -2.42 -6.24
C MET A 54 -15.51 -1.31 -6.97
N TYR A 55 -14.35 -1.61 -7.53
CA TYR A 55 -13.52 -0.69 -8.33
C TYR A 55 -12.57 -1.46 -9.26
N HIS A 56 -11.95 -0.78 -10.22
CA HIS A 56 -10.91 -1.31 -11.09
C HIS A 56 -9.85 -0.23 -11.45
N TYR A 57 -8.65 -0.65 -11.86
CA TYR A 57 -7.53 0.26 -12.19
C TYR A 57 -7.48 0.61 -13.68
N VAL A 58 -7.51 1.90 -14.03
CA VAL A 58 -7.43 2.43 -15.41
C VAL A 58 -8.38 1.63 -16.35
N SER A 59 -8.22 1.70 -17.67
CA SER A 59 -9.17 1.12 -18.64
C SER A 59 -9.47 -0.36 -18.37
N CYS A 60 -10.75 -0.75 -18.52
CA CYS A 60 -11.19 -2.13 -18.39
C CYS A 60 -10.38 -3.11 -19.25
N LYS A 61 -9.84 -2.66 -20.39
CA LYS A 61 -9.06 -3.48 -21.32
C LYS A 61 -7.75 -4.00 -20.71
N TYR A 62 -7.14 -3.24 -19.81
CA TYR A 62 -5.82 -3.56 -19.24
C TYR A 62 -5.81 -3.54 -17.70
N GLY A 63 -6.97 -3.47 -17.05
CA GLY A 63 -7.06 -3.33 -15.60
C GLY A 63 -6.42 -4.47 -14.80
N ALA A 64 -6.28 -5.67 -15.37
CA ALA A 64 -5.55 -6.76 -14.73
C ALA A 64 -4.04 -6.51 -14.66
N VAL A 65 -3.44 -6.03 -15.76
CA VAL A 65 -2.00 -5.70 -15.81
C VAL A 65 -1.70 -4.53 -14.88
N ASN A 66 -2.57 -3.52 -14.86
CA ASN A 66 -2.38 -2.36 -13.99
C ASN A 66 -2.53 -2.74 -12.51
N SER A 67 -3.52 -3.57 -12.16
CA SER A 67 -3.64 -4.11 -10.80
C SER A 67 -2.38 -4.90 -10.40
N LEU A 68 -1.85 -5.73 -11.32
CA LEU A 68 -0.62 -6.48 -11.09
C LEU A 68 0.58 -5.54 -10.83
N LEU A 69 0.75 -4.50 -11.65
CA LEU A 69 1.84 -3.53 -11.48
C LEU A 69 1.73 -2.79 -10.14
N VAL A 70 0.54 -2.32 -9.76
CA VAL A 70 0.34 -1.69 -8.45
C VAL A 70 0.64 -2.69 -7.33
N GLY A 71 0.13 -3.92 -7.44
CA GLY A 71 0.38 -5.03 -6.52
C GLY A 71 1.86 -5.30 -6.26
N LEU A 72 2.64 -5.44 -7.34
CA LEU A 72 4.05 -5.83 -7.28
C LEU A 72 5.01 -4.67 -7.03
N LEU A 73 4.64 -3.44 -7.38
CA LEU A 73 5.55 -2.29 -7.35
C LEU A 73 5.12 -1.28 -6.30
N ALA A 74 3.87 -0.82 -6.32
CA ALA A 74 3.42 0.25 -5.45
C ALA A 74 3.30 -0.20 -3.98
N PHE A 75 2.61 -1.31 -3.71
CA PHE A 75 2.39 -1.75 -2.33
C PHE A 75 3.66 -2.13 -1.56
N PRO A 76 4.62 -2.89 -2.11
CA PRO A 76 5.89 -3.12 -1.43
C PRO A 76 6.69 -1.83 -1.22
N ALA A 77 6.67 -0.88 -2.17
CA ALA A 77 7.29 0.43 -1.98
C ALA A 77 6.62 1.25 -0.87
N ILE A 78 5.28 1.29 -0.80
CA ILE A 78 4.54 1.90 0.32
C ILE A 78 4.96 1.24 1.63
N SER A 79 5.04 -0.09 1.68
CA SER A 79 5.45 -0.82 2.88
C SER A 79 6.85 -0.43 3.34
N ILE A 80 7.83 -0.37 2.42
CA ILE A 80 9.20 0.04 2.73
C ILE A 80 9.25 1.48 3.28
N ILE A 81 8.52 2.40 2.66
CA ILE A 81 8.46 3.79 3.13
C ILE A 81 7.81 3.83 4.51
N PHE A 82 6.67 3.13 4.69
CA PHE A 82 5.94 3.06 5.95
C PHE A 82 6.82 2.53 7.10
N THR A 83 7.49 1.39 6.90
CA THR A 83 8.34 0.79 7.94
C THR A 83 9.59 1.62 8.21
N SER A 84 10.09 2.35 7.21
CA SER A 84 11.25 3.23 7.36
C SER A 84 11.02 4.36 8.35
N PHE A 85 9.81 4.91 8.44
CA PHE A 85 9.50 5.99 9.38
C PHE A 85 8.66 5.54 10.57
N LEU A 86 8.61 4.23 10.83
CA LEU A 86 7.80 3.68 11.91
C LEU A 86 8.29 4.16 13.29
N PRO A 87 7.44 4.84 14.09
CA PRO A 87 7.84 5.31 15.41
C PRO A 87 7.92 4.18 16.44
N LYS A 88 8.62 4.43 17.55
CA LYS A 88 8.90 3.41 18.59
C LYS A 88 7.79 3.23 19.63
N THR A 89 6.92 4.23 19.83
CA THR A 89 5.90 4.20 20.91
C THR A 89 4.51 3.90 20.36
N LYS A 90 3.70 3.14 21.12
CA LYS A 90 2.35 2.73 20.69
C LYS A 90 1.46 3.91 20.30
N MET A 91 1.48 4.98 21.08
CA MET A 91 0.72 6.21 20.78
C MET A 91 1.13 6.83 19.44
N LYS A 92 2.45 6.98 19.22
CA LYS A 92 2.96 7.53 17.95
C LYS A 92 2.66 6.60 16.77
N ILE A 93 2.65 5.28 16.98
CA ILE A 93 2.25 4.30 15.94
C ILE A 93 0.79 4.53 15.55
N GLY A 94 -0.12 4.66 16.52
CA GLY A 94 -1.53 4.95 16.24
C GLY A 94 -1.73 6.24 15.43
N MET A 95 -1.07 7.33 15.85
CA MET A 95 -1.09 8.60 15.11
C MET A 95 -0.51 8.44 13.70
N TYR A 96 0.58 7.69 13.55
CA TYR A 96 1.25 7.45 12.28
C TYR A 96 0.37 6.67 11.30
N ILE A 97 -0.35 5.65 11.76
CA ILE A 97 -1.37 4.94 10.95
C ILE A 97 -2.47 5.92 10.54
N GLY A 98 -2.94 6.76 11.46
CA GLY A 98 -3.94 7.79 11.17
C GLY A 98 -3.49 8.76 10.07
N ILE A 99 -2.27 9.27 10.16
CA ILE A 99 -1.67 10.16 9.15
C ILE A 99 -1.59 9.46 7.79
N TRP A 100 -1.09 8.23 7.75
CA TRP A 100 -1.02 7.45 6.50
C TRP A 100 -2.39 7.18 5.89
N THR A 101 -3.36 6.83 6.72
CA THR A 101 -4.74 6.60 6.32
C THR A 101 -5.34 7.85 5.69
N ILE A 102 -5.19 9.01 6.35
CA ILE A 102 -5.63 10.30 5.83
C ILE A 102 -4.90 10.60 4.52
N ALA A 103 -3.58 10.52 4.49
CA ALA A 103 -2.78 10.83 3.31
C ALA A 103 -3.16 9.99 2.09
N LEU A 104 -3.33 8.68 2.25
CA LEU A 104 -3.74 7.79 1.15
C LEU A 104 -5.18 8.05 0.72
N THR A 105 -6.09 8.33 1.66
CA THR A 105 -7.48 8.70 1.32
C THR A 105 -7.53 10.04 0.57
N LEU A 106 -6.70 11.01 0.94
CA LEU A 106 -6.59 12.29 0.23
C LEU A 106 -5.96 12.10 -1.16
N LEU A 107 -4.93 11.28 -1.28
CA LEU A 107 -4.34 10.90 -2.56
C LEU A 107 -5.39 10.26 -3.46
N GLU A 108 -6.24 9.41 -2.90
CA GLU A 108 -7.32 8.77 -3.63
C GLU A 108 -8.38 9.77 -4.12
N LEU A 109 -8.81 10.69 -3.24
CA LEU A 109 -9.81 11.71 -3.53
C LEU A 109 -9.34 12.74 -4.56
N TYR A 110 -8.11 13.22 -4.43
CA TYR A 110 -7.61 14.37 -5.19
C TYR A 110 -6.70 14.00 -6.36
N ILE A 111 -6.19 12.77 -6.40
CA ILE A 111 -5.26 12.33 -7.45
C ILE A 111 -5.77 11.07 -8.15
N ALA A 112 -6.01 9.98 -7.42
CA ALA A 112 -6.34 8.70 -8.06
C ALA A 112 -7.69 8.73 -8.80
N LYS A 113 -8.72 9.30 -8.16
CA LYS A 113 -10.04 9.45 -8.77
C LYS A 113 -10.07 10.47 -9.92
N PRO A 114 -9.57 11.72 -9.76
CA PRO A 114 -9.68 12.73 -10.82
C PRO A 114 -8.83 12.44 -12.06
N LEU A 115 -7.74 11.67 -11.91
CA LEU A 115 -6.89 11.25 -13.03
C LEU A 115 -7.30 9.90 -13.64
N ASP A 116 -8.46 9.36 -13.27
CA ASP A 116 -8.97 8.06 -13.73
C ASP A 116 -7.97 6.90 -13.53
N ILE A 117 -7.15 6.99 -12.48
CA ILE A 117 -6.20 5.94 -12.10
C ILE A 117 -6.96 4.76 -11.49
N ILE A 118 -7.96 5.06 -10.66
CA ILE A 118 -8.88 4.09 -10.08
C ILE A 118 -10.29 4.53 -10.42
N LEU A 119 -11.03 3.62 -11.05
CA LEU A 119 -12.42 3.80 -11.44
C LEU A 119 -13.30 3.07 -10.43
N TYR A 120 -14.16 3.81 -9.74
CA TYR A 120 -15.02 3.29 -8.69
C TYR A 120 -16.42 3.01 -9.23
N ASP A 121 -16.81 1.73 -9.26
CA ASP A 121 -18.13 1.31 -9.72
C ASP A 121 -19.15 1.39 -8.58
N LYS A 122 -18.83 0.75 -7.44
CA LYS A 122 -19.70 0.67 -6.25
C LYS A 122 -19.01 1.16 -4.98
N TRP A 123 -17.69 1.31 -5.03
CA TRP A 123 -16.90 1.74 -3.89
C TRP A 123 -17.15 3.21 -3.56
N ARG A 124 -17.37 3.48 -2.28
CA ARG A 124 -17.36 4.84 -1.74
C ARG A 124 -16.06 5.06 -1.01
N ILE A 125 -15.22 5.97 -1.50
CA ILE A 125 -13.90 6.28 -0.90
C ILE A 125 -14.05 6.52 0.61
N LEU A 126 -15.06 7.29 1.01
CA LEU A 126 -15.49 7.37 2.41
C LEU A 126 -16.76 6.53 2.62
N PRO A 127 -16.81 5.62 3.61
CA PRO A 127 -15.78 5.36 4.64
C PRO A 127 -14.80 4.23 4.29
N TRP A 128 -14.95 3.58 3.13
CA TRP A 128 -14.34 2.27 2.92
C TRP A 128 -12.82 2.28 2.76
N SER A 129 -12.25 3.28 2.07
CA SER A 129 -10.80 3.37 1.89
C SER A 129 -10.05 3.57 3.20
N PRO A 130 -10.45 4.51 4.09
CA PRO A 130 -9.86 4.59 5.43
C PRO A 130 -9.87 3.27 6.19
N VAL A 131 -10.98 2.52 6.15
CA VAL A 131 -11.11 1.23 6.84
C VAL A 131 -10.10 0.23 6.29
N VAL A 132 -9.99 0.09 4.97
CA VAL A 132 -9.02 -0.83 4.34
C VAL A 132 -7.58 -0.43 4.68
N TYR A 133 -7.24 0.85 4.64
CA TYR A 133 -5.90 1.31 4.99
C TYR A 133 -5.54 1.03 6.45
N ILE A 134 -6.43 1.35 7.39
CA ILE A 134 -6.22 1.07 8.83
C ILE A 134 -6.01 -0.44 9.04
N VAL A 135 -6.90 -1.28 8.50
CA VAL A 135 -6.80 -2.74 8.63
C VAL A 135 -5.49 -3.24 8.03
N SER A 136 -5.11 -2.76 6.84
CA SER A 136 -3.87 -3.17 6.16
C SER A 136 -2.63 -2.82 6.99
N PHE A 137 -2.54 -1.58 7.52
CA PHE A 137 -1.41 -1.17 8.35
C PHE A 137 -1.34 -1.93 9.67
N ILE A 138 -2.49 -2.22 10.30
CA ILE A 138 -2.54 -3.05 11.52
C ILE A 138 -2.02 -4.46 11.23
N LEU A 139 -2.48 -5.09 10.14
CA LEU A 139 -2.03 -6.43 9.74
C LEU A 139 -0.52 -6.45 9.45
N LEU A 140 -0.02 -5.45 8.71
CA LEU A 140 1.41 -5.29 8.45
C LEU A 140 2.21 -5.17 9.75
N LEU A 141 1.77 -4.36 10.71
CA LEU A 141 2.47 -4.21 11.99
C LEU A 141 2.42 -5.47 12.86
N GLY A 142 1.28 -6.17 12.86
CA GLY A 142 1.13 -7.47 13.51
C GLY A 142 2.12 -8.47 12.95
N TYR A 143 2.21 -8.56 11.63
CA TYR A 143 3.16 -9.42 10.93
C TYR A 143 4.62 -9.05 11.24
N ARG A 144 4.95 -7.75 11.22
CA ARG A 144 6.29 -7.26 11.60
C ARG A 144 6.71 -7.72 13.00
N LYS A 145 5.78 -7.64 13.96
CA LYS A 145 6.03 -8.06 15.35
C LYS A 145 6.32 -9.56 15.42
N ILE A 146 5.58 -10.37 14.67
CA ILE A 146 5.80 -11.83 14.59
C ILE A 146 7.21 -12.13 14.06
N ILE A 147 7.60 -11.50 12.95
CA ILE A 147 8.94 -11.71 12.35
C ILE A 147 10.04 -11.31 13.32
N LEU A 148 9.94 -10.12 13.92
CA LEU A 148 10.99 -9.63 14.83
C LEU A 148 11.12 -10.50 16.08
N ASN A 149 10.04 -11.09 16.56
CA ASN A 149 10.10 -12.04 17.67
C ASN A 149 10.82 -13.33 17.25
N HIS A 150 10.55 -13.87 16.06
CA HIS A 150 11.23 -15.08 15.57
C HIS A 150 12.73 -14.83 15.34
N VAL A 151 13.11 -13.71 14.73
CA VAL A 151 14.52 -13.36 14.49
C VAL A 151 15.30 -13.18 15.80
N LYS A 152 14.66 -12.72 16.89
CA LYS A 152 15.31 -12.55 18.19
C LYS A 152 15.51 -13.85 18.98
N HIS A 153 14.64 -14.85 18.78
CA HIS A 153 14.70 -16.13 19.49
C HIS A 153 15.40 -17.25 18.69
N GLY A 154 15.76 -17.00 17.44
CA GLY A 154 16.49 -17.93 16.57
C GLY A 154 18.01 -17.77 16.56
N ASN A 155 18.56 -16.90 17.42
CA ASN A 155 19.98 -16.77 17.74
C ASN A 155 20.22 -17.19 19.20
#